data_AF-A0A435A827-F1
#
_entry.id   AF-A0A435A827-F1
#
_cell.length_a   1.000
_cell.length_b   1.000
_cell.length_c   1.000
_cell.angle_alpha   90.00
_cell.angle_beta   90.00
_cell.angle_gamma   90.00
#
_symmetry.space_group_name_H-M   'P 1'
#
loop_
_entity.id
_entity.type
_entity.pdbx_description
1 polymer ?
#
loop_
_entity_poly.entity_id
_entity_poly.type
_entity_poly.pdbx_seq_one_letter_code
_entity_poly.pdbx_strand_id
1 'polypeptide(L)' 'MSQFDSSVSAFDCDILRSAFIKIVIQKNIPEDKWRAEAELLIREYTDSDDIEPGLAEWIARK' A
#
# COMPACT_ATOMS: atom_id res chain seq x y z
N MET A 1 -12.57 22.05 -5.89
CA MET A 1 -11.81 20.79 -6.07
C MET A 1 -11.24 20.48 -4.71
N SER A 2 -11.74 19.42 -4.08
CA SER A 2 -11.42 19.08 -2.70
C SER A 2 -9.93 18.79 -2.59
N GLN A 3 -9.25 19.59 -1.79
CA GLN A 3 -7.87 19.38 -1.37
C GLN A 3 -7.86 18.08 -0.55
N PHE A 4 -7.47 16.96 -1.16
CA PHE A 4 -7.05 15.81 -0.39
C PHE A 4 -5.71 16.21 0.21
N ASP A 5 -5.71 16.58 1.50
CA ASP A 5 -4.52 16.47 2.33
C ASP A 5 -3.92 15.10 2.01
N SER A 6 -2.76 15.11 1.35
CA SER A 6 -2.18 13.96 0.63
C SER A 6 -1.57 12.92 1.59
N SER A 7 -2.18 12.78 2.76
CA SER A 7 -1.79 11.87 3.82
C SER A 7 -2.77 10.71 3.81
N VAL A 8 -2.25 9.51 3.61
CA VAL A 8 -3.02 8.26 3.77
C VAL A 8 -3.55 8.24 5.20
N SER A 9 -4.87 8.18 5.38
CA SER A 9 -5.45 8.10 6.72
C SER A 9 -5.23 6.71 7.32
N ALA A 10 -5.37 6.55 8.64
CA ALA A 10 -5.30 5.24 9.28
C ALA A 10 -6.32 4.24 8.70
N PHE A 11 -7.49 4.73 8.28
CA PHE A 11 -8.52 3.92 7.62
C PHE A 11 -8.08 3.47 6.22
N ASP A 12 -7.44 4.36 5.46
CA ASP A 12 -6.91 4.02 4.14
C ASP A 12 -5.77 3.01 4.25
N CYS A 13 -4.93 3.11 5.29
CA CYS A 13 -3.92 2.10 5.62
C CYS A 13 -4.52 0.70 5.82
N ASP A 14 -5.64 0.59 6.54
CA ASP A 14 -6.33 -0.70 6.74
C ASP A 14 -6.93 -1.25 5.45
N ILE A 15 -7.47 -0.38 4.59
CA ILE A 15 -7.96 -0.75 3.25
C ILE A 15 -6.80 -1.28 2.40
N LEU A 16 -5.70 -0.52 2.33
CA LEU A 16 -4.51 -0.89 1.56
C LEU A 16 -3.90 -2.18 2.06
N ARG A 17 -3.82 -2.39 3.38
CA ARG A 17 -3.34 -3.64 3.98
C ARG A 17 -4.22 -4.83 3.58
N SER A 18 -5.54 -4.65 3.64
CA SER A 18 -6.50 -5.69 3.26
C SER A 18 -6.42 -6.03 1.76
N ALA A 19 -6.25 -5.02 0.91
CA ALA A 19 -6.07 -5.19 -0.53
C ALA A 19 -4.73 -5.88 -0.85
N PHE A 20 -3.65 -5.45 -0.20
CA PHE A 20 -2.32 -6.04 -0.32
C PHE A 20 -2.34 -7.54 0.00
N ILE A 21 -2.90 -7.94 1.15
CA ILE A 21 -2.99 -9.35 1.56
C ILE A 21 -3.73 -10.19 0.49
N LYS A 22 -4.85 -9.67 -0.04
CA LYS A 22 -5.59 -10.35 -1.11
C LYS A 22 -4.75 -10.50 -2.37
N ILE A 23 -4.01 -9.47 -2.76
CA ILE A 23 -3.16 -9.48 -3.95
C ILE A 23 -2.04 -10.51 -3.82
N VAL A 24 -1.29 -10.50 -2.72
CA VAL A 24 -0.16 -11.42 -2.55
C VAL A 24 -0.59 -12.88 -2.46
N ILE A 25 -1.76 -13.16 -1.87
CA ILE A 25 -2.35 -14.51 -1.85
C ILE A 25 -2.82 -14.92 -3.24
N GLN A 26 -3.60 -14.07 -3.93
CA GLN A 26 -4.19 -14.41 -5.23
C GLN A 26 -3.13 -14.58 -6.32
N LYS A 27 -2.12 -13.71 -6.34
CA LYS A 27 -1.04 -13.75 -7.33
C LYS A 27 0.13 -14.64 -6.89
N ASN A 28 0.07 -15.23 -5.69
CA ASN A 28 1.15 -16.01 -5.07
C ASN A 28 2.50 -15.26 -5.13
N ILE A 29 2.47 -13.98 -4.72
CA ILE A 29 3.67 -13.12 -4.74
C ILE A 29 4.63 -13.60 -3.66
N PRO A 30 5.91 -13.87 -3.98
CA PRO A 30 6.89 -14.29 -2.99
C PRO A 30 7.28 -13.12 -2.07
N GLU A 31 7.63 -13.43 -0.81
CA GLU A 31 7.85 -12.43 0.26
C GLU A 31 8.93 -11.39 -0.07
N ASP A 32 9.93 -11.74 -0.88
CA ASP A 32 10.96 -10.81 -1.35
C ASP A 32 10.40 -9.67 -2.21
N LYS A 33 9.21 -9.86 -2.81
CA LYS A 33 8.53 -8.87 -3.66
C LYS A 33 7.41 -8.13 -2.94
N TRP A 34 7.09 -8.49 -1.70
CA TRP A 34 5.96 -7.90 -0.97
C TRP A 34 6.10 -6.40 -0.80
N ARG A 35 7.31 -5.91 -0.49
CA ARG A 35 7.56 -4.48 -0.38
C ARG A 35 7.28 -3.74 -1.69
N ALA A 36 7.77 -4.27 -2.81
CA ALA A 36 7.56 -3.67 -4.13
C ALA A 36 6.06 -3.67 -4.51
N GLU A 37 5.33 -4.74 -4.22
CA GLU A 37 3.89 -4.81 -4.48
C GLU A 37 3.10 -3.84 -3.58
N ALA A 38 3.51 -3.67 -2.32
CA ALA A 38 2.91 -2.68 -1.42
C ALA A 38 3.16 -1.24 -1.90
N GLU A 39 4.37 -0.92 -2.36
CA GLU A 39 4.71 0.39 -2.94
C GLU A 39 3.87 0.67 -4.20
N LEU A 40 3.72 -0.32 -5.09
CA LEU A 40 2.86 -0.19 -6.27
C LEU A 40 1.40 0.07 -5.89
N LEU A 41 0.86 -0.67 -4.92
CA LEU A 41 -0.52 -0.51 -4.47
C LEU A 41 -0.78 0.88 -3.88
N ILE A 42 0.14 1.40 -3.07
CA ILE A 42 0.00 2.74 -2.48
C ILE A 42 0.02 3.81 -3.58
N ARG A 43 0.90 3.68 -4.58
CA ARG A 43 0.95 4.61 -5.73
C ARG A 43 -0.35 4.59 -6.51
N GLU A 44 -0.86 3.41 -6.83
CA GLU A 44 -2.13 3.25 -7.55
C GLU A 44 -3.32 3.83 -6.79
N TYR A 45 -3.29 3.80 -5.45
CA TYR A 45 -4.35 4.34 -4.62
C TYR A 45 -4.27 5.87 -4.42
N THR A 46 -3.06 6.40 -4.24
CA THR A 46 -2.84 7.81 -3.91
C THR A 46 -2.62 8.70 -5.14
N ASP A 47 -2.38 8.09 -6.32
CA ASP A 47 -1.90 8.78 -7.53
C ASP A 47 -0.60 9.58 -7.26
N SER A 48 0.18 9.13 -6.27
CA SER A 48 1.40 9.81 -5.80
C SER A 48 2.58 8.85 -5.79
N ASP A 49 3.70 9.27 -6.36
CA ASP A 49 4.98 8.57 -6.27
C ASP A 49 5.67 8.77 -4.91
N ASP A 50 5.24 9.77 -4.13
CA ASP A 50 5.79 10.10 -2.82
C ASP A 50 5.12 9.23 -1.76
N ILE A 51 5.70 8.05 -1.54
CA ILE A 51 5.25 7.08 -0.54
C ILE A 51 6.06 7.27 0.74
N GLU A 52 5.36 7.41 1.87
CA GLU A 52 6.02 7.38 3.17
C GLU A 52 6.83 6.08 3.35
N PRO A 53 8.15 6.15 3.60
CA PRO A 53 9.03 4.97 3.59
C PRO A 53 8.62 3.85 4.55
N GLY A 54 7.97 4.21 5.66
CA GLY A 54 7.48 3.26 6.66
C GLY A 54 6.12 2.64 6.34
N LEU A 55 5.35 3.22 5.43
CA LEU A 55 3.99 2.76 5.12
C LEU A 55 4.02 1.44 4.34
N ALA A 56 4.82 1.36 3.28
CA ALA A 56 4.96 0.13 2.50
C ALA A 56 5.49 -1.02 3.36
N GLU A 57 6.44 -0.74 4.25
CA GLU A 57 6.95 -1.73 5.20
C GLU A 57 5.87 -2.16 6.18
N TRP A 58 5.08 -1.23 6.72
CA TRP A 58 3.99 -1.54 7.64
C TRP A 58 2.92 -2.42 6.98
N ILE A 59 2.54 -2.12 5.73
CA ILE A 59 1.58 -2.91 4.95
C ILE A 59 2.10 -4.32 4.65
N ALA A 60 3.39 -4.44 4.31
CA ALA A 60 4.03 -5.70 3.98
C ALA A 60 4.35 -6.58 5.20
N ARG A 61 4.16 -6.10 6.43
CA ARG A 61 4.33 -6.91 7.64
C ARG A 61 3.27 -8.01 7.72
N LYS A 62 3.68 -9.21 8.13
CA LYS A 62 2.76 -10.29 8.52
C LYS A 62 1.88 -9.88 9.69
#